data_AF-E3QLY6-F1
#
_entry.id   AF-E3QLY6-F1
#
_cell.length_a   1.000
_cell.length_b   1.000
_cell.length_c   1.000
_cell.angle_alpha   90.00
_cell.angle_beta   90.00
_cell.angle_gamma   90.00
#
_symmetry.space_group_name_H-M   'P 1'
#
loop_
_entity.id
_entity.type
_entity.pdbx_description
1 polymer ?
#
loop_
_entity_poly.entity_id
_entity_poly.type
_entity_poly.pdbx_seq_one_letter_code
_entity_poly.pdbx_strand_id
1 'polypeptide(L)'
;MPSLPGFSDNPFQTRPDLIRASLALLRPLLPHFSPAKGRIRIPVSSAAHFDETAAQLEGFARPLWAVGVLLLGYESTTDPELLKSIDDVVQPWIDGFVSGTDPEHPGYWGEINDRDQRMVEAEIIAFAMLAAPDRIYKPLNKKSKENVTN
;
A
#
# COMPACT_ATOMS: atom_id res chain seq x y z
N MET A 1 -17.93 6.71 -13.96
CA MET A 1 -17.62 5.55 -13.09
C MET A 1 -18.84 5.24 -12.25
N PRO A 2 -19.18 3.96 -12.02
CA PRO A 2 -20.27 3.60 -11.10
C PRO A 2 -19.95 4.06 -9.67
N SER A 3 -20.98 4.28 -8.86
CA SER A 3 -20.81 4.56 -7.42
C SER A 3 -20.09 3.40 -6.73
N LEU A 4 -19.16 3.70 -5.83
CA LEU A 4 -18.44 2.71 -5.03
C LEU A 4 -19.12 2.55 -3.65
N PRO A 5 -19.78 1.42 -3.35
CA PRO A 5 -20.42 1.20 -2.06
C PRO A 5 -19.41 1.28 -0.90
N GLY A 6 -19.78 1.97 0.17
CA GLY A 6 -18.92 2.28 1.31
C GLY A 6 -18.09 3.55 1.16
N PHE A 7 -17.99 4.12 -0.05
CA PHE A 7 -17.30 5.37 -0.33
C PHE A 7 -18.24 6.45 -0.88
N SER A 8 -18.93 6.19 -1.99
CA SER A 8 -19.81 7.17 -2.64
C SER A 8 -21.08 7.47 -1.85
N ASP A 9 -21.56 6.53 -1.05
CA ASP A 9 -22.71 6.63 -0.14
C ASP A 9 -22.31 6.98 1.30
N ASN A 10 -21.04 7.36 1.52
CA ASN A 10 -20.49 7.60 2.85
C ASN A 10 -20.69 9.07 3.29
N PRO A 11 -21.17 9.33 4.52
CA PRO A 11 -21.40 10.70 5.00
C PRO A 11 -20.12 11.45 5.42
N PHE A 12 -18.99 10.76 5.65
CA PHE A 12 -17.70 11.35 6.04
C PHE A 12 -17.71 12.25 7.29
N GLN A 13 -18.50 11.90 8.31
CA GLN A 13 -18.64 12.73 9.52
C GLN A 13 -17.80 12.24 10.68
N THR A 14 -17.49 10.95 10.72
CA THR A 14 -16.87 10.29 11.87
C THR A 14 -15.62 9.50 11.49
N ARG A 15 -14.82 9.12 12.49
CA ARG A 15 -13.67 8.22 12.26
C ARG A 15 -14.10 6.87 11.65
N PRO A 16 -15.16 6.18 12.12
CA PRO A 16 -15.69 4.99 11.44
C PRO A 16 -16.08 5.21 9.98
N ASP A 17 -16.65 6.37 9.64
CA ASP A 17 -16.97 6.72 8.26
C ASP A 17 -15.71 6.75 7.38
N LEU A 18 -14.64 7.39 7.87
CA LEU A 18 -13.36 7.44 7.18
C LEU A 18 -12.72 6.06 7.01
N ILE A 19 -12.77 5.22 8.05
CA ILE A 19 -12.26 3.84 7.96
C ILE A 19 -13.05 3.04 6.91
N ARG A 20 -14.38 3.14 6.93
CA ARG A 20 -15.25 2.46 5.96
C ARG A 20 -14.93 2.89 4.53
N ALA A 21 -14.75 4.20 4.30
CA ALA A 21 -14.38 4.75 3.01
C ALA A 21 -13.00 4.27 2.53
N SER A 22 -12.00 4.28 3.41
CA SER A 22 -10.65 3.78 3.10
C SER A 22 -10.67 2.30 2.73
N LEU A 23 -11.36 1.46 3.50
CA LEU A 23 -11.50 0.03 3.18
C LEU A 23 -12.24 -0.18 1.86
N ALA A 24 -13.25 0.64 1.54
CA ALA A 24 -13.96 0.58 0.27
C ALA A 24 -13.07 0.90 -0.93
N LEU A 25 -12.12 1.83 -0.80
CA LEU A 25 -11.13 2.15 -1.83
C LEU A 25 -10.04 1.08 -1.99
N LEU A 26 -9.60 0.47 -0.89
CA LEU A 26 -8.49 -0.49 -0.90
C LEU A 26 -8.91 -1.88 -1.38
N ARG A 27 -10.09 -2.37 -0.99
CA ARG A 27 -10.56 -3.73 -1.32
C ARG A 27 -10.54 -4.07 -2.83
N PRO A 28 -10.97 -3.18 -3.74
CA PRO A 28 -10.91 -3.44 -5.18
C PRO A 28 -9.49 -3.65 -5.72
N LEU A 29 -8.44 -3.23 -5.00
CA LEU A 29 -7.05 -3.38 -5.42
C LEU A 29 -6.49 -4.77 -5.11
N LEU A 30 -7.08 -5.51 -4.15
CA LEU A 30 -6.58 -6.81 -3.69
C LEU A 30 -6.37 -7.84 -4.82
N PRO A 31 -7.28 -7.98 -5.79
CA PRO A 31 -7.10 -8.92 -6.91
C PRO A 31 -6.00 -8.51 -7.91
N HIS A 32 -5.53 -7.26 -7.84
CA HIS A 32 -4.57 -6.68 -8.80
C HIS A 32 -3.12 -6.72 -8.32
N PHE A 33 -2.88 -7.22 -7.10
CA PHE A 33 -1.53 -7.46 -6.63
C PHE A 33 -0.81 -8.49 -7.49
N SER A 34 0.46 -8.23 -7.79
CA SER A 34 1.38 -9.22 -8.31
C SER A 34 1.49 -10.42 -7.34
N PRO A 35 1.94 -11.60 -7.81
CA PRO A 35 2.10 -12.78 -6.95
C PRO A 35 2.97 -12.51 -5.71
N ALA A 36 4.00 -11.67 -5.87
CA ALA A 36 4.94 -11.26 -4.83
C ALA A 36 4.40 -10.17 -3.88
N LYS A 37 3.25 -9.58 -4.18
CA LYS A 37 2.64 -8.45 -3.48
C LYS A 37 3.39 -7.11 -3.53
N GLY A 38 4.60 -7.04 -4.08
CA GLY A 38 5.34 -5.77 -4.22
C GLY A 38 4.76 -4.81 -5.26
N ARG A 39 3.77 -5.19 -6.06
CA ARG A 39 3.28 -4.37 -7.18
C ARG A 39 1.79 -4.54 -7.34
N ILE A 40 1.09 -3.48 -7.77
CA ILE A 40 -0.34 -3.55 -8.12
C ILE A 40 -0.49 -3.13 -9.58
N ARG A 41 -1.04 -4.02 -10.40
CA ARG A 41 -1.29 -3.75 -11.81
C ARG A 41 -2.76 -3.50 -12.05
N ILE A 42 -3.13 -2.23 -12.17
CA ILE A 42 -4.50 -1.85 -12.55
C ILE A 42 -4.66 -2.04 -14.07
N PRO A 43 -5.63 -2.84 -14.54
CA PRO A 43 -5.84 -3.07 -15.96
C PRO A 43 -6.51 -1.84 -16.59
N VAL A 44 -5.75 -0.77 -16.78
CA VAL A 44 -6.14 0.36 -17.62
C VAL A 44 -5.22 0.38 -18.83
N SER A 45 -5.81 0.32 -20.02
CA SER A 45 -5.09 0.53 -21.27
C SER A 45 -4.75 2.02 -21.38
N SER A 46 -3.64 2.45 -20.78
CA SER A 46 -3.06 3.73 -21.15
C SER A 46 -2.34 3.52 -22.50
N ALA A 47 -2.67 4.31 -23.51
CA ALA A 47 -2.02 4.27 -24.82
C ALA A 47 -0.62 4.92 -24.80
N ALA A 48 -0.02 5.04 -23.61
CA ALA A 48 1.23 5.74 -23.39
C ALA A 48 2.31 4.74 -22.99
N HIS A 49 3.43 4.75 -23.72
CA HIS A 49 4.60 3.94 -23.43
C HIS A 49 5.35 4.51 -22.21
N PHE A 50 4.91 4.18 -21.00
CA PHE A 50 5.63 4.46 -19.76
C PHE A 50 6.28 3.19 -19.20
N ASP A 51 7.23 3.32 -18.27
CA ASP A 51 7.79 2.19 -17.53
C ASP A 51 6.66 1.49 -16.74
N GLU A 52 6.24 0.34 -17.25
CA GLU A 52 5.18 -0.50 -16.65
C GLU A 52 5.52 -0.90 -15.21
N THR A 53 6.81 -1.01 -14.85
CA THR A 53 7.23 -1.31 -13.47
C THR A 53 6.98 -0.11 -12.56
N ALA A 54 7.35 1.11 -12.99
CA ALA A 54 7.06 2.33 -12.25
C ALA A 54 5.55 2.58 -12.10
N ALA A 55 4.76 2.32 -13.15
CA ALA A 55 3.30 2.43 -13.07
C ALA A 55 2.68 1.42 -12.10
N GLN A 56 3.22 0.19 -12.03
CA GLN A 56 2.76 -0.81 -11.07
C GLN A 56 3.22 -0.51 -9.63
N LEU A 57 4.39 0.13 -9.46
CA LEU A 57 4.82 0.66 -8.18
C LEU A 57 3.89 1.78 -7.72
N GLU A 58 3.53 2.71 -8.60
CA GLU A 58 2.54 3.77 -8.30
C GLU A 58 1.23 3.15 -7.78
N GLY A 59 0.75 2.11 -8.46
CA GLY A 59 -0.43 1.36 -8.04
C GLY A 59 -0.31 0.77 -6.63
N PHE A 60 0.90 0.36 -6.22
CA PHE A 60 1.18 -0.14 -4.87
C PHE A 60 1.34 1.00 -3.84
N ALA A 61 2.10 2.03 -4.20
CA ALA A 61 2.58 3.07 -3.30
C ALA A 61 1.50 4.10 -2.96
N ARG A 62 0.70 4.57 -3.93
CA ARG A 62 -0.32 5.60 -3.64
C ARG A 62 -1.38 5.17 -2.62
N PRO A 63 -1.88 3.92 -2.64
CA PRO A 63 -2.75 3.42 -1.58
C PRO A 63 -2.14 3.44 -0.17
N LEU A 64 -0.81 3.51 -0.04
CA LEU A 64 -0.14 3.56 1.27
C LEU A 64 -0.52 4.79 2.10
N TRP A 65 -1.08 5.85 1.49
CA TRP A 65 -1.71 6.94 2.26
C TRP A 65 -2.83 6.42 3.16
N ALA A 66 -3.75 5.64 2.60
CA ALA A 66 -4.86 5.07 3.36
C ALA A 66 -4.37 3.96 4.30
N VAL A 67 -3.47 3.09 3.82
CA VAL A 67 -2.92 1.99 4.64
C VAL A 67 -2.17 2.51 5.85
N GLY A 68 -1.25 3.46 5.66
CA GLY A 68 -0.46 4.05 6.74
C GLY A 68 -1.34 4.71 7.80
N VAL A 69 -2.37 5.47 7.39
CA VAL A 69 -3.32 6.10 8.33
C VAL A 69 -4.19 5.07 9.06
N LEU A 70 -4.65 4.02 8.38
CA LEU A 70 -5.40 2.93 9.02
C LEU A 70 -4.55 2.22 10.08
N LEU A 71 -3.28 1.96 9.78
CA LEU A 71 -2.35 1.34 10.72
C LEU A 71 -1.98 2.26 11.88
N LEU A 72 -1.75 3.55 11.63
CA LEU A 72 -1.50 4.55 12.68
C LEU A 72 -2.64 4.63 13.69
N GLY A 73 -3.87 4.55 13.20
CA GLY A 73 -5.06 4.55 14.03
C GLY A 73 -5.43 3.19 14.62
N TYR A 74 -4.73 2.11 14.30
CA TYR A 74 -5.19 0.74 14.55
C TYR A 74 -5.48 0.48 16.04
N GLU A 75 -4.54 0.85 16.93
CA GLU A 75 -4.66 0.65 18.38
C GLU A 75 -5.78 1.49 19.03
N SER A 76 -6.33 2.48 18.31
CA SER A 76 -7.48 3.27 18.78
C SER A 76 -8.83 2.62 18.48
N THR A 77 -8.85 1.45 17.83
CA THR A 77 -10.05 0.68 17.52
C THR A 77 -10.17 -0.50 18.47
N THR A 78 -11.33 -0.67 19.12
CA THR A 78 -11.61 -1.80 20.02
C THR A 78 -12.54 -2.85 19.43
N ASP A 79 -13.12 -2.59 18.27
CA ASP A 79 -14.01 -3.51 17.55
C ASP A 79 -13.20 -4.63 16.87
N PRO A 80 -13.29 -5.89 17.33
CA PRO A 80 -12.50 -6.99 16.80
C PRO A 80 -12.76 -7.30 15.32
N GLU A 81 -14.00 -7.16 14.85
CA GLU A 81 -14.35 -7.43 13.45
C GLU A 81 -13.80 -6.35 12.53
N LEU A 82 -13.80 -5.09 12.99
CA LEU A 82 -13.19 -4.00 12.26
C LEU A 82 -11.66 -4.13 12.20
N LEU A 83 -11.02 -4.50 13.31
CA LEU A 83 -9.58 -4.77 13.37
C LEU A 83 -9.18 -5.86 12.38
N LYS A 84 -9.89 -6.99 12.40
CA LYS A 84 -9.70 -8.08 11.44
C LYS A 84 -9.90 -7.61 10.00
N SER A 85 -10.95 -6.84 9.72
CA SER A 85 -11.16 -6.31 8.37
C SER A 85 -10.07 -5.34 7.93
N ILE A 86 -9.45 -4.59 8.85
CA ILE A 86 -8.30 -3.75 8.53
C ILE A 86 -7.11 -4.64 8.19
N ASP A 87 -6.78 -5.62 9.04
CA ASP A 87 -5.66 -6.55 8.82
C ASP A 87 -5.77 -7.29 7.49
N ASP A 88 -6.92 -7.90 7.20
CA ASP A 88 -7.16 -8.64 5.97
C ASP A 88 -6.94 -7.76 4.71
N VAL A 89 -7.26 -6.46 4.81
CA VAL A 89 -7.08 -5.51 3.71
C VAL A 89 -5.64 -5.02 3.62
N VAL A 90 -5.00 -4.68 4.73
CA VAL A 90 -3.66 -4.04 4.71
C VAL A 90 -2.50 -5.04 4.58
N GLN A 91 -2.70 -6.31 4.96
CA GLN A 91 -1.62 -7.30 5.01
C GLN A 91 -0.84 -7.44 3.69
N PRO A 92 -1.47 -7.45 2.50
CA PRO A 92 -0.72 -7.52 1.23
C PRO A 92 0.24 -6.36 1.01
N TRP A 93 -0.05 -5.17 1.53
CA TRP A 93 0.89 -4.04 1.48
C TRP A 93 2.10 -4.29 2.38
N ILE A 94 1.90 -4.83 3.58
CA ILE A 94 2.97 -5.17 4.51
C ILE A 94 3.90 -6.23 3.88
N ASP A 95 3.33 -7.27 3.29
CA ASP A 95 4.08 -8.33 2.61
C ASP A 95 4.87 -7.77 1.40
N GLY A 96 4.28 -6.80 0.70
CA GLY A 96 4.88 -6.14 -0.46
C GLY A 96 6.15 -5.33 -0.17
N PHE A 97 6.35 -4.84 1.06
CA PHE A 97 7.61 -4.18 1.43
C PHE A 97 8.80 -5.14 1.32
N VAL A 98 8.63 -6.40 1.71
CA VAL A 98 9.71 -7.40 1.69
C VAL A 98 10.15 -7.70 0.26
N SER A 99 9.19 -8.00 -0.62
CA SER A 99 9.49 -8.35 -2.01
C SER A 99 9.84 -7.14 -2.88
N GLY A 100 9.29 -5.98 -2.55
CA GLY A 100 9.49 -4.73 -3.28
C GLY A 100 10.86 -4.11 -3.06
N THR A 101 11.45 -4.32 -1.89
CA THR A 101 12.78 -3.77 -1.53
C THR A 101 13.93 -4.76 -1.75
N ASP A 102 13.66 -6.04 -2.05
CA ASP A 102 14.70 -7.04 -2.28
C ASP A 102 15.19 -7.05 -3.75
N PRO A 103 16.45 -6.62 -4.04
CA PRO A 103 16.97 -6.57 -5.41
C PRO A 103 17.05 -7.93 -6.10
N GLU A 104 17.07 -9.03 -5.34
CA GLU A 104 17.10 -10.39 -5.87
C GLU A 104 15.69 -10.95 -6.15
N HIS A 105 14.64 -10.25 -5.72
CA HIS A 105 13.27 -10.72 -5.86
C HIS A 105 12.66 -10.27 -7.20
N PRO A 106 11.91 -11.12 -7.93
CA PRO A 106 11.16 -10.71 -9.13
C PRO A 106 10.11 -9.59 -8.90
N GLY A 107 9.90 -9.21 -7.64
CA GLY A 107 8.97 -8.17 -7.21
C GLY A 107 9.63 -6.83 -6.96
N TYR A 108 10.96 -6.74 -7.11
CA TYR A 108 11.76 -5.56 -6.82
C TYR A 108 11.25 -4.31 -7.55
N TRP A 109 11.21 -3.19 -6.83
CA TRP A 109 10.78 -1.90 -7.36
C TRP A 109 11.80 -1.25 -8.29
N GLY A 110 13.06 -1.70 -8.23
CA GLY A 110 14.16 -1.13 -8.98
C GLY A 110 14.82 0.03 -8.26
N GLU A 111 16.01 0.39 -8.72
CA GLU A 111 16.76 1.53 -8.20
C GLU A 111 16.12 2.86 -8.60
N ILE A 112 16.32 3.89 -7.76
CA ILE A 112 15.91 5.26 -8.06
C ILE A 112 17.02 5.92 -8.87
N ASN A 113 16.72 6.30 -10.12
CA ASN A 113 17.66 7.00 -11.01
C ASN A 113 17.35 8.51 -11.10
N ASP A 114 18.20 9.27 -11.81
CA ASP A 114 17.98 10.70 -12.04
C ASP A 114 16.62 10.96 -12.74
N ARG A 115 15.76 11.76 -12.09
CA ARG A 115 14.41 12.12 -12.56
C ARG A 115 13.49 10.91 -12.74
N ASP A 116 13.59 9.93 -11.84
CA ASP A 116 12.75 8.73 -11.83
C ASP A 116 11.43 8.97 -11.08
N GLN A 117 10.32 8.45 -11.61
CA GLN A 117 9.01 8.49 -10.96
C GLN A 117 9.03 7.82 -9.58
N ARG A 118 9.90 6.82 -9.37
CA ARG A 118 10.10 6.14 -8.08
C ARG A 118 10.51 7.12 -6.96
N MET A 119 11.13 8.26 -7.29
CA MET A 119 11.45 9.32 -6.32
C MET A 119 10.21 9.88 -5.63
N VAL A 120 9.11 10.04 -6.38
CA VAL A 120 7.84 10.57 -5.85
C VAL A 120 7.25 9.58 -4.86
N GLU A 121 7.30 8.29 -5.20
CA GLU A 121 6.70 7.23 -4.40
C GLU A 121 7.52 6.90 -3.13
N ALA A 122 8.81 7.27 -3.08
CA ALA A 122 9.65 7.09 -1.90
C ALA A 122 9.12 7.83 -0.66
N GLU A 123 8.50 9.02 -0.86
CA GLU A 123 7.87 9.79 0.22
C GLU A 123 6.81 8.95 0.94
N ILE A 124 5.92 8.34 0.18
CA ILE A 124 4.76 7.64 0.74
C ILE A 124 5.13 6.29 1.36
N ILE A 125 6.16 5.63 0.80
CA ILE A 125 6.79 4.45 1.39
C ILE A 125 7.36 4.79 2.78
N ALA A 126 8.10 5.89 2.88
CA ALA A 126 8.66 6.37 4.15
C ALA A 126 7.56 6.75 5.16
N PHE A 127 6.51 7.46 4.72
CA PHE A 127 5.37 7.79 5.58
C PHE A 127 4.73 6.54 6.18
N ALA A 128 4.42 5.52 5.36
CA ALA A 128 3.75 4.31 5.86
C ALA A 128 4.61 3.58 6.90
N MET A 129 5.92 3.46 6.65
CA MET A 129 6.87 2.89 7.60
C MET A 129 6.91 3.65 8.94
N LEU A 130 6.91 4.98 8.90
CA LEU A 130 6.92 5.84 10.09
C LEU A 130 5.56 5.81 10.82
N ALA A 131 4.46 5.64 10.09
CA ALA A 131 3.12 5.58 10.64
C ALA A 131 2.87 4.30 11.45
N ALA A 132 3.49 3.18 11.06
CA ALA A 132 3.28 1.88 11.70
C ALA A 132 4.56 1.02 11.78
N PRO A 133 5.61 1.50 12.48
CA PRO A 133 6.92 0.84 12.49
C PRO A 133 6.84 -0.56 13.12
N ASP A 134 5.99 -0.76 14.11
CA ASP A 134 5.74 -2.06 14.76
C ASP A 134 5.14 -3.13 13.85
N ARG A 135 4.43 -2.70 12.80
CA ARG A 135 3.73 -3.59 11.86
C ARG A 135 4.50 -3.79 10.57
N ILE A 136 5.21 -2.75 10.12
CA ILE A 136 5.92 -2.77 8.83
C ILE A 136 7.40 -3.09 9.03
N TYR A 137 8.14 -2.31 9.82
CA TYR A 137 9.60 -2.40 9.87
C TYR A 137 10.13 -3.37 10.94
N LYS A 138 9.61 -3.32 12.18
CA LYS A 138 10.11 -4.14 13.29
C LYS A 138 10.01 -5.66 13.03
N PRO A 139 8.93 -6.19 12.42
CA PRO A 139 8.80 -7.61 12.14
C PRO A 139 9.75 -8.13 11.04
N LEU A 140 10.35 -7.24 10.25
CA LEU A 140 11.26 -7.62 9.17
C LEU A 140 12.49 -8.35 9.71
N ASN A 141 12.94 -9.34 8.95
CA ASN A 141 14.23 -9.99 9.18
C ASN A 141 15.39 -9.03 8.89
N LYS A 142 16.62 -9.44 9.24
CA LYS A 142 17.82 -8.61 9.07
C LYS A 142 18.03 -8.15 7.62
N LYS A 143 17.95 -9.05 6.64
CA LYS A 143 18.12 -8.74 5.20
C LYS A 143 17.10 -7.71 4.74
N SER A 144 15.82 -7.91 5.08
CA SER A 144 14.75 -6.99 4.70
C SER A 144 14.89 -5.61 5.34
N LYS A 145 15.40 -5.52 6.58
CA LYS A 145 15.70 -4.22 7.19
C LYS A 145 16.81 -3.48 6.45
N GLU A 146 17.89 -4.18 6.12
CA GLU A 146 19.00 -3.61 5.34
C GLU A 146 18.50 -3.11 3.97
N ASN A 147 17.72 -3.93 3.27
CA ASN A 147 17.12 -3.58 1.98
C ASN A 147 16.23 -2.34 2.01
N VAL A 148 15.43 -2.16 3.08
CA VAL A 148 14.53 -1.00 3.24
C VAL A 148 15.30 0.30 3.55
N THR A 149 16.49 0.19 4.13
CA THR A 149 17.30 1.36 4.54
C THR A 149 18.38 1.77 3.55
N ASN A 150 18.59 0.99 2.49
CA ASN A 150 19.53 1.27 1.41
C ASN A 150 18.89 2.15 0.33
#